data_AF-A0A970BTD9-F1
#
_entry.id   AF-A0A970BTD9-F1
#
_cell.length_a   1.000
_cell.length_b   1.000
_cell.length_c   1.000
_cell.angle_alpha   90.00
_cell.angle_beta   90.00
_cell.angle_gamma   90.00
#
_symmetry.space_group_name_H-M   'P 1'
#
loop_
_entity.id
_entity.type
_entity.pdbx_description
1 polymer ?
#
loop_
_entity_poly.entity_id
_entity_poly.type
_entity_poly.pdbx_seq_one_letter_code
_entity_poly.pdbx_strand_id
1 'polypeptide(L)'
;MARKTRKQSTRRVNPNDNGNGHGEPLIEERAVREQPLAAYLEREYRRYAIDTILDRALPDARDGLKPVQRRILYAMYEMGLAHTGPTRKSARVVGDTLGKFHPHGDSSVYDAMVRMAQDFSMLHPLVDGQGNFGSADGDSAAAMRYTEARLTALGELMLADIRQDTVDWQDNFDGSLQEPVVLPARFPNLLVNGSSGIAVGLAQRILPHNLGEVCDALVYVARRWKTRGRITVRQLQRWIPGPDLPTGGLLYRYRSDGETRTDMIAQAYATGSSTLVSEAKAEVREIGGGRAAIIVTELPFQVLKNTILERVAADKARFTGIADVRDESDYHGMRVVFELTRGVDPQDVLERLLAGTQMRASLSYSAMALVRVGGVAQPECLSLRDLLVRFIEHRLDVIVRRSRHELERARARLHIVEGLLVALDDIDAVVAIIRRSQRAETARNNLVRRLKITEAQAAAILEMPLKRLASLERRRLAEERDALAARVDELEGLLASRSAQLEVVIEETREIKARYAEPRRTVIVDGEAGQEAAALEDLTEAA
;
A
#
# COMPACT_ATOMS: atom_id res chain seq x y z
N MET A 1 25.81 5.91 39.90
CA MET A 1 27.02 6.56 40.47
C MET A 1 26.87 8.08 40.37
N ALA A 2 27.35 8.79 41.38
CA ALA A 2 26.96 10.15 41.76
C ALA A 2 27.12 11.24 40.69
N ARG A 3 26.09 12.09 40.54
CA ARG A 3 26.14 13.35 39.76
C ARG A 3 26.87 14.42 40.56
N LYS A 4 27.98 14.94 40.02
CA LYS A 4 28.61 16.18 40.52
C LYS A 4 28.02 17.38 39.77
N THR A 5 27.06 18.06 40.38
CA THR A 5 26.70 19.44 40.04
C THR A 5 27.70 20.37 40.70
N ARG A 6 28.46 21.13 39.91
CA ARG A 6 29.40 22.13 40.41
C ARG A 6 28.62 23.43 40.70
N LYS A 7 28.30 23.69 41.97
CA LYS A 7 27.76 24.99 42.42
C LYS A 7 28.93 25.96 42.63
N GLN A 8 28.97 27.07 41.90
CA GLN A 8 29.82 28.20 42.22
C GLN A 8 29.13 29.12 43.25
N SER A 9 29.98 29.79 44.02
CA SER A 9 29.72 30.46 45.30
C SER A 9 28.78 31.66 45.19
N THR A 10 27.73 31.70 46.01
CA THR A 10 26.88 32.89 46.22
C THR A 10 27.57 33.86 47.18
N ARG A 11 28.02 35.02 46.66
CA ARG A 11 28.31 36.19 47.50
C ARG A 11 26.99 36.81 47.95
N ARG A 12 26.76 36.88 49.27
CA ARG A 12 25.66 37.66 49.86
C ARG A 12 25.91 39.14 49.61
N VAL A 13 24.93 39.84 49.02
CA VAL A 13 24.88 41.31 48.97
C VAL A 13 23.80 41.77 49.95
N ASN A 14 24.17 42.70 50.81
CA ASN A 14 23.37 43.24 51.91
C ASN A 14 22.23 44.12 51.36
N PRO A 15 20.99 44.03 51.88
CA PRO A 15 19.88 44.85 51.43
C PRO A 15 19.89 46.18 52.20
N ASN A 16 20.71 47.14 51.76
CA ASN A 16 20.55 48.57 52.05
C ASN A 16 21.63 49.36 51.31
N ASP A 17 21.47 49.52 50.00
CA ASP A 17 22.13 50.61 49.29
C ASP A 17 21.17 51.20 48.26
N ASN A 18 20.74 52.44 48.53
CA ASN A 18 19.87 53.24 47.67
C ASN A 18 20.78 54.07 46.76
N GLY A 19 20.83 53.76 45.46
CA GLY A 19 21.58 54.58 44.51
C GLY A 19 21.32 54.22 43.06
N ASN A 20 20.83 55.20 42.28
CA ASN A 20 20.65 55.18 40.83
C ASN A 20 21.88 54.64 40.07
N GLY A 21 21.67 53.75 39.10
CA GLY A 21 22.68 53.43 38.09
C GLY A 21 22.30 52.25 37.19
N HIS A 22 21.99 52.56 35.93
CA HIS A 22 22.04 51.71 34.72
C HIS A 22 21.89 50.18 34.91
N GLY A 23 20.74 49.64 34.51
CA GLY A 23 20.50 48.20 34.45
C GLY A 23 21.48 47.49 33.52
N GLU A 24 22.33 46.64 34.09
CA GLU A 24 23.15 45.68 33.36
C GLU A 24 22.26 44.59 32.75
N PRO A 25 22.57 44.10 31.53
CA PRO A 25 21.79 43.05 30.90
C PRO A 25 21.94 41.74 31.68
N LEU A 26 20.80 41.10 31.99
CA LEU A 26 20.73 39.76 32.59
C LEU A 26 21.48 38.76 31.68
N ILE A 27 22.69 38.37 32.08
CA ILE A 27 23.41 37.25 31.47
C ILE A 27 22.76 35.98 31.98
N GLU A 28 21.86 35.37 31.19
CA GLU A 28 21.42 34.00 31.46
C GLU A 28 22.63 33.06 31.39
N GLU A 29 23.08 32.56 32.54
CA GLU A 29 24.08 31.49 32.60
C GLU A 29 23.55 30.25 31.85
N ARG A 30 24.02 30.04 30.62
CA ARG A 30 23.76 28.80 29.89
C ARG A 30 24.38 27.64 30.65
N ALA A 31 23.55 26.86 31.34
CA ALA A 31 23.97 25.65 32.03
C ALA A 31 24.52 24.62 31.04
N VAL A 32 25.85 24.53 30.93
CA VAL A 32 26.52 23.51 30.12
C VAL A 32 26.45 22.17 30.85
N ARG A 33 25.86 21.17 30.22
CA ARG A 33 25.78 19.80 30.74
C ARG A 33 26.72 18.89 29.98
N GLU A 34 27.83 18.54 30.59
CA GLU A 34 28.73 17.50 30.08
C GLU A 34 27.98 16.15 30.01
N GLN A 35 28.11 15.45 28.88
CA GLN A 35 27.57 14.11 28.67
C GLN A 35 28.67 13.18 28.15
N PRO A 36 28.77 11.93 28.64
CA PRO A 36 29.69 10.95 28.07
C PRO A 36 29.39 10.72 26.58
N LEU A 37 30.41 10.83 25.72
CA LEU A 37 30.25 10.71 24.27
C LEU A 37 29.60 9.38 23.86
N ALA A 38 30.03 8.25 24.44
CA ALA A 38 29.48 6.94 24.12
C ALA A 38 27.97 6.85 24.40
N ALA A 39 27.53 7.31 25.56
CA ALA A 39 26.11 7.29 25.94
C ALA A 39 25.28 8.26 25.09
N TYR A 40 25.86 9.39 24.70
CA TYR A 40 25.23 10.34 23.77
C TYR A 40 25.05 9.69 22.39
N LEU A 41 26.13 9.17 21.80
CA LEU A 41 26.09 8.53 20.48
C LEU A 41 25.14 7.34 20.44
N GLU A 42 25.16 6.47 21.45
CA GLU A 42 24.24 5.33 21.53
C GLU A 42 22.79 5.79 21.53
N ARG A 43 22.43 6.80 22.34
CA ARG A 43 21.06 7.32 22.42
C ARG A 43 20.63 7.97 21.10
N GLU A 44 21.44 8.87 20.56
CA GLU A 44 21.08 9.63 19.36
C GLU A 44 21.03 8.74 18.12
N TYR A 45 22.01 7.84 17.96
CA TYR A 45 22.03 6.88 16.85
C TYR A 45 20.89 5.88 16.95
N ARG A 46 20.59 5.36 18.15
CA ARG A 46 19.45 4.45 18.37
C ARG A 46 18.13 5.12 18.00
N ARG A 47 17.91 6.37 18.40
CA ARG A 47 16.70 7.12 18.04
C ARG A 47 16.56 7.26 16.52
N TYR A 48 17.62 7.74 15.86
CA TYR A 48 17.63 7.84 14.40
C TYR A 48 17.37 6.50 13.69
N ALA A 49 17.98 5.41 14.18
CA ALA A 49 17.79 4.08 13.63
C ALA A 49 16.34 3.60 13.76
N ILE A 50 15.75 3.74 14.95
CA ILE A 50 14.35 3.36 15.21
C ILE A 50 13.41 4.17 14.33
N ASP A 51 13.55 5.50 14.29
CA ASP A 51 12.69 6.37 13.49
C ASP A 51 12.79 6.03 11.99
N THR A 52 14.00 5.76 11.50
CA THR A 52 14.21 5.36 10.10
C THR A 52 13.58 4.00 9.76
N ILE A 53 13.65 3.05 10.69
CA ILE A 53 13.07 1.71 10.51
C ILE A 53 11.53 1.78 10.53
N LEU A 54 10.95 2.47 11.51
CA LEU A 54 9.52 2.45 11.78
C LEU A 54 8.72 3.47 10.96
N ASP A 55 9.28 4.64 10.66
CA ASP A 55 8.53 5.75 10.05
C ASP A 55 9.06 6.16 8.66
N ARG A 56 9.93 5.34 8.04
CA ARG A 56 10.46 5.67 6.70
C ARG A 56 10.65 4.48 5.78
N ALA A 57 11.50 3.53 6.17
CA ALA A 57 12.11 2.61 5.21
C ALA A 57 11.28 1.35 4.91
N LEU A 58 10.57 0.82 5.91
CA LEU A 58 9.84 -0.44 5.80
C LEU A 58 8.33 -0.22 5.61
N PRO A 59 7.66 -1.06 4.81
CA PRO A 59 6.20 -1.03 4.68
C PRO A 59 5.51 -1.68 5.90
N ASP A 60 4.25 -1.30 6.17
CA ASP A 60 3.39 -2.04 7.09
C ASP A 60 2.87 -3.33 6.43
N ALA A 61 2.90 -4.45 7.14
CA ALA A 61 2.49 -5.75 6.59
C ALA A 61 1.01 -5.82 6.17
N ARG A 62 0.18 -4.89 6.66
CA ARG A 62 -1.28 -4.87 6.45
C ARG A 62 -1.68 -4.21 5.14
N ASP A 63 -1.14 -3.03 4.83
CA ASP A 63 -1.46 -2.26 3.62
C ASP A 63 -0.31 -2.22 2.60
N GLY A 64 0.89 -2.64 2.99
CA GLY A 64 2.07 -2.65 2.14
C GLY A 64 2.66 -1.28 1.83
N LEU A 65 2.26 -0.24 2.56
CA LEU A 65 2.69 1.13 2.30
C LEU A 65 3.70 1.62 3.33
N LYS A 66 4.64 2.43 2.85
CA LYS A 66 5.48 3.29 3.68
C LYS A 66 4.70 4.55 4.07
N PRO A 67 5.10 5.27 5.12
CA PRO A 67 4.39 6.47 5.57
C PRO A 67 4.21 7.53 4.48
N VAL A 68 5.23 7.81 3.66
CA VAL A 68 5.12 8.78 2.56
C VAL A 68 4.06 8.39 1.53
N GLN A 69 4.00 7.11 1.15
CA GLN A 69 3.04 6.61 0.16
C GLN A 69 1.61 6.67 0.72
N ARG A 70 1.43 6.25 1.98
CA ARG A 70 0.14 6.32 2.68
C ARG A 70 -0.39 7.76 2.76
N ARG A 71 0.47 8.70 3.14
CA ARG A 71 0.14 10.13 3.25
C ARG A 71 -0.20 10.75 1.89
N ILE A 72 0.49 10.36 0.82
CA ILE A 72 0.15 10.79 -0.56
C ILE A 72 -1.25 10.32 -0.92
N LEU A 73 -1.54 9.01 -0.81
CA LEU A 73 -2.86 8.47 -1.17
C LEU A 73 -3.98 9.11 -0.32
N TYR A 74 -3.74 9.29 0.98
CA TYR A 74 -4.71 9.95 1.86
C TYR A 74 -4.91 11.44 1.51
N ALA A 75 -3.84 12.18 1.21
CA ALA A 75 -3.97 13.56 0.76
C ALA A 75 -4.77 13.66 -0.55
N MET A 76 -4.50 12.78 -1.52
CA MET A 76 -5.24 12.71 -2.78
C MET A 76 -6.72 12.39 -2.56
N TYR A 77 -7.03 11.51 -1.61
CA TYR A 77 -8.40 11.22 -1.17
C TYR A 77 -9.11 12.45 -0.58
N GLU A 78 -8.47 13.15 0.35
CA GLU A 78 -9.03 14.37 0.97
C GLU A 78 -9.24 15.50 -0.05
N MET A 79 -8.41 15.53 -1.10
CA MET A 79 -8.55 16.47 -2.21
C MET A 79 -9.66 16.07 -3.22
N GLY A 80 -10.25 14.88 -3.08
CA GLY A 80 -11.27 14.35 -3.98
C GLY A 80 -10.73 13.95 -5.35
N LEU A 81 -9.47 13.49 -5.46
CA LEU A 81 -8.82 13.12 -6.71
C LEU A 81 -9.18 11.70 -7.16
N ALA A 82 -10.47 11.48 -7.37
CA ALA A 82 -10.99 10.19 -7.82
C ALA A 82 -10.50 9.80 -9.21
N HIS A 83 -10.44 8.49 -9.49
CA HIS A 83 -10.04 7.88 -10.76
C HIS A 83 -10.93 8.27 -11.94
N THR A 84 -12.20 8.58 -11.68
CA THR A 84 -13.13 9.10 -12.70
C THR A 84 -13.04 10.61 -12.88
N GLY A 85 -12.41 11.31 -11.94
CA GLY A 85 -12.30 12.77 -11.93
C GLY A 85 -11.12 13.29 -12.77
N PRO A 86 -11.05 14.61 -13.00
CA PRO A 86 -9.92 15.22 -13.69
C PRO A 86 -8.65 15.16 -12.84
N THR A 87 -7.50 15.07 -13.50
CA THR A 87 -6.19 15.20 -12.87
C THR A 87 -5.98 16.59 -12.26
N ARG A 88 -5.01 16.70 -11.36
CA ARG A 88 -4.55 17.97 -10.77
C ARG A 88 -3.05 18.05 -10.79
N LYS A 89 -2.52 19.27 -10.87
CA LYS A 89 -1.07 19.54 -10.83
C LYS A 89 -0.40 18.83 -9.67
N SER A 90 0.66 18.07 -9.97
CA SER A 90 1.42 17.30 -8.99
C SER A 90 1.95 18.17 -7.85
N ALA A 91 2.38 19.40 -8.15
CA ALA A 91 2.81 20.38 -7.15
C ALA A 91 1.74 20.66 -6.07
N ARG A 92 0.44 20.59 -6.42
CA ARG A 92 -0.65 20.77 -5.47
C ARG A 92 -0.77 19.57 -4.53
N VAL A 93 -0.69 18.36 -5.07
CA VAL A 93 -0.72 17.12 -4.27
C VAL A 93 0.46 17.10 -3.29
N VAL A 94 1.67 17.37 -3.79
CA VAL A 94 2.89 17.47 -2.98
C VAL A 94 2.74 18.52 -1.89
N GLY A 95 2.27 19.73 -2.23
CA GLY A 95 2.06 20.80 -1.26
C GLY A 95 1.07 20.43 -0.14
N ASP A 96 -0.06 19.82 -0.48
CA ASP A 96 -1.06 19.36 0.49
C ASP A 96 -0.51 18.24 1.38
N THR A 97 0.22 17.27 0.81
CA THR A 97 0.87 16.21 1.58
C THR A 97 1.90 16.77 2.56
N LEU A 98 2.74 17.70 2.14
CA LEU A 98 3.76 18.32 2.98
C LEU A 98 3.14 19.13 4.12
N GLY A 99 2.21 20.03 3.76
CA GLY A 99 1.62 20.97 4.71
C GLY A 99 0.77 20.30 5.78
N LYS A 100 0.16 19.14 5.47
CA LYS A 100 -0.77 18.47 6.38
C LYS A 100 -0.18 17.25 7.07
N PHE A 101 0.66 16.46 6.39
CA PHE A 101 0.96 15.10 6.84
C PHE A 101 2.46 14.74 6.85
N HIS A 102 3.27 15.27 5.93
CA HIS A 102 4.63 14.78 5.69
C HIS A 102 5.71 15.89 5.84
N PRO A 103 6.33 16.06 7.03
CA PRO A 103 7.25 17.16 7.33
C PRO A 103 8.68 16.93 6.79
N HIS A 104 8.81 16.59 5.51
CA HIS A 104 10.08 16.32 4.83
C HIS A 104 10.19 17.08 3.50
N GLY A 105 11.22 16.79 2.70
CA GLY A 105 11.43 17.47 1.42
C GLY A 105 10.34 17.15 0.39
N ASP A 106 10.01 18.14 -0.43
CA ASP A 106 9.08 18.04 -1.56
C ASP A 106 9.49 16.98 -2.58
N SER A 107 10.79 16.92 -2.89
CA SER A 107 11.40 15.90 -3.75
C SER A 107 11.03 14.48 -3.31
N SER A 108 11.15 14.17 -2.01
CA SER A 108 10.84 12.81 -1.50
C SER A 108 9.38 12.42 -1.69
N VAL A 109 8.46 13.38 -1.57
CA VAL A 109 7.03 13.16 -1.80
C VAL A 109 6.75 13.01 -3.30
N TYR A 110 7.33 13.89 -4.13
CA TYR A 110 7.13 13.85 -5.57
C TYR A 110 7.69 12.56 -6.18
N ASP A 111 8.91 12.15 -5.80
CA ASP A 111 9.55 10.93 -6.30
C ASP A 111 8.75 9.67 -5.88
N ALA A 112 8.22 9.65 -4.66
CA ALA A 112 7.35 8.57 -4.20
C ALA A 112 6.04 8.52 -5.01
N MET A 113 5.43 9.66 -5.32
CA MET A 113 4.22 9.76 -6.14
C MET A 113 4.50 9.33 -7.59
N VAL A 114 5.62 9.79 -8.17
CA VAL A 114 6.06 9.42 -9.51
C VAL A 114 6.23 7.91 -9.62
N ARG A 115 6.91 7.28 -8.66
CA ARG A 115 7.08 5.82 -8.64
C ARG A 115 5.76 5.05 -8.54
N MET A 116 4.76 5.61 -7.85
CA MET A 116 3.42 5.01 -7.77
C MET A 116 2.59 5.15 -9.06
N ALA A 117 3.06 5.93 -10.02
CA ALA A 117 2.44 6.13 -11.33
C ALA A 117 3.16 5.40 -12.48
N GLN A 118 4.34 4.81 -12.23
CA GLN A 118 5.14 4.11 -13.23
C GLN A 118 4.77 2.62 -13.30
N ASP A 119 4.27 2.19 -14.45
CA ASP A 119 3.91 0.79 -14.74
C ASP A 119 5.11 -0.16 -14.88
N PHE A 120 6.29 0.36 -15.19
CA PHE A 120 7.56 -0.38 -15.15
C PHE A 120 8.14 -0.51 -13.73
N SER A 121 7.63 0.25 -12.76
CA SER A 121 8.03 0.20 -11.35
C SER A 121 7.05 -0.59 -10.47
N MET A 122 5.76 -0.57 -10.82
CA MET A 122 4.67 -1.25 -10.09
C MET A 122 3.78 -1.98 -11.10
N LEU A 123 3.45 -3.26 -10.83
CA LEU A 123 2.50 -4.01 -11.66
C LEU A 123 1.15 -3.32 -11.74
N HIS A 124 0.67 -2.80 -10.62
CA HIS A 124 -0.60 -2.10 -10.52
C HIS A 124 -0.41 -0.71 -9.90
N PRO A 125 -0.16 0.32 -10.73
CA PRO A 125 0.00 1.70 -10.26
C PRO A 125 -1.14 2.16 -9.36
N LEU A 126 -0.81 2.90 -8.31
CA LEU A 126 -1.79 3.46 -7.36
C LEU A 126 -2.16 4.91 -7.72
N VAL A 127 -1.34 5.54 -8.56
CA VAL A 127 -1.51 6.92 -9.05
C VAL A 127 -1.58 6.88 -10.57
N ASP A 128 -2.54 7.60 -11.13
CA ASP A 128 -2.66 7.84 -12.57
C ASP A 128 -2.02 9.20 -12.87
N GLY A 129 -0.95 9.20 -13.67
CA GLY A 129 -0.13 10.36 -13.98
C GLY A 129 -0.32 10.85 -15.41
N GLN A 130 -0.50 12.16 -15.59
CA GLN A 130 -0.51 12.82 -16.90
C GLN A 130 0.73 13.69 -17.11
N GLY A 131 1.41 13.47 -18.23
CA GLY A 131 2.67 14.12 -18.59
C GLY A 131 3.85 13.14 -18.54
N ASN A 132 5.08 13.66 -18.55
CA ASN A 132 6.28 12.81 -18.46
C ASN A 132 6.54 12.40 -17.00
N PHE A 133 6.27 11.13 -16.67
CA PHE A 133 6.54 10.49 -15.37
C PHE A 133 7.83 9.66 -15.36
N GLY A 134 8.73 9.88 -16.33
CA GLY A 134 9.96 9.14 -16.53
C GLY A 134 9.76 7.93 -17.45
N SER A 135 10.86 7.25 -17.75
CA SER A 135 10.90 6.09 -18.64
C SER A 135 11.60 4.90 -17.99
N ALA A 136 11.37 3.69 -18.51
CA ALA A 136 12.13 2.50 -18.12
C ALA A 136 13.63 2.62 -18.47
N ASP A 137 13.99 3.56 -19.36
CA ASP A 137 15.36 3.83 -19.77
C ASP A 137 16.15 4.70 -18.78
N GLY A 138 15.49 5.15 -17.70
CA GLY A 138 16.10 5.91 -16.62
C GLY A 138 15.92 7.42 -16.74
N ASP A 139 15.10 7.89 -17.69
CA ASP A 139 14.76 9.31 -17.77
C ASP A 139 13.96 9.71 -16.53
N SER A 140 14.37 10.83 -15.93
CA SER A 140 13.65 11.40 -14.79
C SER A 140 12.30 11.96 -15.22
N ALA A 141 11.33 11.95 -14.30
CA ALA A 141 10.06 12.62 -14.49
C ALA A 141 10.27 14.13 -14.71
N ALA A 142 9.35 14.74 -15.48
CA ALA A 142 9.30 16.20 -15.56
C ALA A 142 9.04 16.81 -14.18
N ALA A 143 9.43 18.07 -13.98
CA ALA A 143 9.18 18.77 -12.72
C ALA A 143 7.67 18.81 -12.38
N MET A 144 7.33 18.72 -11.09
CA MET A 144 5.94 18.65 -10.56
C MET A 144 5.01 19.80 -10.97
N ARG A 145 5.54 20.88 -11.55
CA ARG A 145 4.76 21.98 -12.14
C ARG A 145 4.11 21.63 -13.48
N TYR A 146 4.65 20.62 -14.19
CA TYR A 146 4.17 20.21 -15.50
C TYR A 146 3.21 19.03 -15.41
N THR A 147 3.57 18.02 -14.60
CA THR A 147 2.80 16.79 -14.45
C THR A 147 1.51 17.02 -13.65
N GLU A 148 0.53 16.16 -13.89
CA GLU A 148 -0.70 16.07 -13.13
C GLU A 148 -0.94 14.64 -12.65
N ALA A 149 -1.70 14.48 -11.57
CA ALA A 149 -1.98 13.18 -10.98
C ALA A 149 -3.43 13.09 -10.44
N ARG A 150 -3.94 11.86 -10.40
CA ARG A 150 -5.15 11.43 -9.67
C ARG A 150 -4.95 9.98 -9.18
N LEU A 151 -5.87 9.45 -8.39
CA LEU A 151 -5.81 8.05 -7.98
C LEU A 151 -6.17 7.13 -9.15
N THR A 152 -5.56 5.94 -9.24
CA THR A 152 -6.13 4.85 -10.05
C THR A 152 -7.33 4.24 -9.34
N ALA A 153 -8.10 3.40 -10.04
CA ALA A 153 -9.20 2.65 -9.42
C ALA A 153 -8.70 1.74 -8.27
N LEU A 154 -7.51 1.11 -8.41
CA LEU A 154 -6.87 0.36 -7.33
C LEU A 154 -6.35 1.27 -6.21
N GLY A 155 -5.82 2.44 -6.56
CA GLY A 155 -5.43 3.47 -5.58
C GLY A 155 -6.60 3.86 -4.67
N GLU A 156 -7.80 4.06 -5.22
CA GLU A 156 -9.01 4.31 -4.42
C GLU A 156 -9.41 3.13 -3.53
N LEU A 157 -9.29 1.89 -4.02
CA LEU A 157 -9.62 0.70 -3.26
C LEU A 157 -8.73 0.51 -2.02
N MET A 158 -7.56 1.14 -1.99
CA MET A 158 -6.76 1.22 -0.76
C MET A 158 -7.47 2.01 0.34
N LEU A 159 -8.26 3.02 -0.02
CA LEU A 159 -8.91 3.99 0.87
C LEU A 159 -10.41 3.69 1.09
N ALA A 160 -10.96 2.68 0.43
CA ALA A 160 -12.37 2.33 0.54
C ALA A 160 -12.78 2.10 2.00
N ASP A 161 -13.92 2.66 2.39
CA ASP A 161 -14.50 2.62 3.73
C ASP A 161 -13.73 3.33 4.85
N ILE A 162 -12.67 4.10 4.55
CA ILE A 162 -11.83 4.75 5.58
C ILE A 162 -12.59 5.65 6.56
N ARG A 163 -13.74 6.21 6.16
CA ARG A 163 -14.62 7.05 6.98
C ARG A 163 -15.60 6.28 7.87
N GLN A 164 -15.61 4.96 7.82
CA GLN A 164 -16.53 4.08 8.56
C GLN A 164 -15.84 3.45 9.79
N ASP A 165 -14.96 4.23 10.43
CA ASP A 165 -14.17 3.80 11.60
C ASP A 165 -13.42 2.47 11.38
N THR A 166 -12.85 2.27 10.19
CA THR A 166 -12.22 0.99 9.82
C THR A 166 -10.76 0.85 10.22
N VAL A 167 -10.10 1.96 10.58
CA VAL A 167 -8.67 2.01 10.88
C VAL A 167 -8.40 2.96 12.04
N ASP A 168 -7.25 2.78 12.69
CA ASP A 168 -6.80 3.69 13.74
C ASP A 168 -6.26 4.99 13.14
N TRP A 169 -6.51 6.07 13.85
CA TRP A 169 -6.07 7.41 13.53
C TRP A 169 -5.01 7.87 14.52
N GLN A 170 -4.11 8.72 14.06
CA GLN A 170 -3.14 9.41 14.90
C GLN A 170 -3.12 10.88 14.55
N ASP A 171 -2.69 11.71 15.49
CA ASP A 171 -2.44 13.12 15.20
C ASP A 171 -1.30 13.25 14.19
N ASN A 172 -1.40 14.23 13.31
CA ASN A 172 -0.32 14.60 12.40
C ASN A 172 0.85 15.25 13.18
N PHE A 173 1.91 15.63 12.47
CA PHE A 173 3.16 16.10 13.09
C PHE A 173 3.03 17.38 13.94
N ASP A 174 1.98 18.20 13.73
CA ASP A 174 1.73 19.43 14.50
C ASP A 174 0.46 19.37 15.39
N GLY A 175 -0.25 18.23 15.40
CA GLY A 175 -1.45 18.03 16.20
C GLY A 175 -2.70 18.75 15.70
N SER A 176 -2.68 19.36 14.50
CA SER A 176 -3.83 20.10 13.97
C SER A 176 -4.83 19.22 13.20
N LEU A 177 -4.38 18.06 12.69
CA LEU A 177 -5.16 17.15 11.86
C LEU A 177 -4.96 15.70 12.30
N GLN A 178 -5.86 14.82 11.85
CA GLN A 178 -5.70 13.38 12.01
C GLN A 178 -5.29 12.72 10.69
N GLU A 179 -4.42 11.71 10.78
CA GLU A 179 -3.98 10.86 9.67
C GLU A 179 -4.15 9.37 10.00
N PRO A 180 -4.41 8.51 9.00
CA PRO A 180 -4.58 7.09 9.22
C PRO A 180 -3.23 6.40 9.47
N VAL A 181 -3.19 5.55 10.50
CA VAL A 181 -1.99 4.73 10.82
C VAL A 181 -1.75 3.67 9.73
N VAL A 182 -2.82 3.14 9.16
CA VAL A 182 -2.86 2.10 8.12
C VAL A 182 -4.07 2.37 7.22
N LEU A 183 -4.04 1.94 5.97
CA LEU A 183 -5.21 2.02 5.10
C LEU A 183 -6.11 0.77 5.19
N PRO A 184 -7.42 0.88 4.90
CA PRO A 184 -8.32 -0.27 4.82
C PRO A 184 -7.85 -1.38 3.87
N ALA A 185 -7.20 -1.01 2.75
CA ALA A 185 -6.54 -1.89 1.81
C ALA A 185 -7.42 -3.08 1.36
N ARG A 186 -8.36 -2.86 0.41
CA ARG A 186 -9.24 -3.94 -0.07
C ARG A 186 -8.52 -5.04 -0.88
N PHE A 187 -7.28 -4.81 -1.31
CA PHE A 187 -6.46 -5.81 -2.02
C PHE A 187 -5.04 -5.91 -1.41
N PRO A 188 -4.34 -7.04 -1.60
CA PRO A 188 -3.07 -7.36 -0.94
C PRO A 188 -1.86 -6.63 -1.54
N ASN A 189 -1.87 -5.30 -1.48
CA ASN A 189 -0.90 -4.41 -2.14
C ASN A 189 0.57 -4.75 -1.85
N LEU A 190 0.93 -5.19 -0.63
CA LEU A 190 2.32 -5.54 -0.31
C LEU A 190 2.88 -6.66 -1.19
N LEU A 191 2.07 -7.70 -1.45
CA LEU A 191 2.48 -8.81 -2.31
C LEU A 191 2.38 -8.42 -3.78
N VAL A 192 1.31 -7.72 -4.14
CA VAL A 192 0.96 -7.38 -5.52
C VAL A 192 1.97 -6.39 -6.12
N ASN A 193 2.22 -5.27 -5.45
CA ASN A 193 3.14 -4.24 -5.93
C ASN A 193 4.56 -4.35 -5.35
N GLY A 194 4.74 -5.20 -4.33
CA GLY A 194 6.02 -5.32 -3.65
C GLY A 194 6.40 -4.05 -2.88
N SER A 195 7.64 -4.03 -2.39
CA SER A 195 8.25 -2.86 -1.77
C SER A 195 9.76 -3.01 -1.84
N SER A 196 10.47 -1.89 -1.86
CA SER A 196 11.93 -1.87 -1.74
C SER A 196 12.34 -0.76 -0.79
N GLY A 197 13.19 -1.05 0.19
CA GLY A 197 13.61 -0.08 1.20
C GLY A 197 14.93 -0.46 1.86
N ILE A 198 15.75 0.57 2.12
CA ILE A 198 16.99 0.45 2.88
C ILE A 198 16.79 1.22 4.18
N ALA A 199 16.90 0.52 5.30
CA ALA A 199 16.81 1.09 6.64
C ALA A 199 18.20 1.09 7.30
N VAL A 200 18.26 1.42 8.59
CA VAL A 200 19.51 1.30 9.36
C VAL A 200 19.72 -0.16 9.77
N GLY A 201 20.74 -0.81 9.21
CA GLY A 201 21.09 -2.20 9.52
C GLY A 201 20.16 -3.26 8.92
N LEU A 202 19.13 -2.86 8.16
CA LEU A 202 18.15 -3.74 7.53
C LEU A 202 17.92 -3.33 6.07
N ALA A 203 17.66 -4.30 5.21
CA ALA A 203 17.25 -4.06 3.84
C ALA A 203 16.05 -4.95 3.48
N GLN A 204 15.19 -4.41 2.65
CA GLN A 204 13.88 -4.97 2.31
C GLN A 204 13.71 -4.90 0.79
N ARG A 205 13.35 -6.05 0.19
CA ARG A 205 13.02 -6.16 -1.23
C ARG A 205 11.99 -7.26 -1.43
N ILE A 206 10.72 -6.89 -1.39
CA ILE A 206 9.58 -7.75 -1.69
C ILE A 206 9.29 -7.55 -3.16
N LEU A 207 9.40 -8.61 -3.94
CA LEU A 207 9.12 -8.56 -5.36
C LEU A 207 7.60 -8.57 -5.62
N PRO A 208 7.13 -7.92 -6.69
CA PRO A 208 5.72 -7.91 -7.06
C PRO A 208 5.22 -9.32 -7.45
N HIS A 209 3.90 -9.52 -7.38
CA HIS A 209 3.24 -10.78 -7.70
C HIS A 209 1.94 -10.51 -8.45
N ASN A 210 1.52 -11.47 -9.27
CA ASN A 210 0.30 -11.36 -10.04
C ASN A 210 -0.93 -11.24 -9.13
N LEU A 211 -1.79 -10.24 -9.36
CA LEU A 211 -2.96 -9.98 -8.52
C LEU A 211 -3.93 -11.17 -8.49
N GLY A 212 -4.20 -11.79 -9.64
CA GLY A 212 -5.15 -12.89 -9.74
C GLY A 212 -4.73 -14.11 -8.92
N GLU A 213 -3.43 -14.40 -8.94
CA GLU A 213 -2.81 -15.49 -8.17
C GLU A 213 -2.81 -15.25 -6.68
N VAL A 214 -2.47 -14.03 -6.25
CA VAL A 214 -2.52 -13.66 -4.85
C VAL A 214 -3.96 -13.74 -4.34
N CYS A 215 -4.94 -13.29 -5.12
CA CYS A 215 -6.36 -13.44 -4.81
C CYS A 215 -6.76 -14.92 -4.64
N ASP A 216 -6.32 -15.81 -5.53
CA ASP A 216 -6.62 -17.25 -5.41
C ASP A 216 -5.99 -17.87 -4.15
N ALA A 217 -4.74 -17.49 -3.84
CA ALA A 217 -4.07 -17.93 -2.63
C ALA A 217 -4.75 -17.42 -1.35
N LEU A 218 -5.22 -16.17 -1.35
CA LEU A 218 -6.01 -15.61 -0.25
C LEU A 218 -7.29 -16.41 -0.01
N VAL A 219 -8.04 -16.71 -1.07
CA VAL A 219 -9.26 -17.54 -1.00
C VAL A 219 -8.92 -18.95 -0.48
N TYR A 220 -7.79 -19.53 -0.93
CA TYR A 220 -7.32 -20.83 -0.47
C TYR A 220 -7.02 -20.85 1.04
N VAL A 221 -6.33 -19.81 1.54
CA VAL A 221 -5.99 -19.64 2.97
C VAL A 221 -7.23 -19.37 3.80
N ALA A 222 -8.12 -18.48 3.35
CA ALA A 222 -9.36 -18.12 4.04
C ALA A 222 -10.28 -19.34 4.24
N ARG A 223 -10.45 -20.18 3.21
CA ARG A 223 -11.20 -21.45 3.31
C ARG A 223 -10.59 -22.46 4.29
N ARG A 224 -9.29 -22.31 4.61
CA ARG A 224 -8.53 -23.16 5.54
C ARG A 224 -8.13 -22.42 6.81
N TRP A 225 -8.88 -21.38 7.20
CA TRP A 225 -8.50 -20.47 8.29
C TRP A 225 -8.14 -21.17 9.60
N LYS A 226 -8.91 -22.19 10.00
CA LYS A 226 -8.68 -22.96 11.23
C LYS A 226 -7.37 -23.75 11.20
N THR A 227 -6.93 -24.18 10.02
CA THR A 227 -5.71 -24.97 9.82
C THR A 227 -4.62 -24.18 9.10
N ARG A 228 -4.73 -22.85 9.03
CA ARG A 228 -3.85 -21.99 8.22
C ARG A 228 -2.38 -22.15 8.57
N GLY A 229 -2.04 -22.39 9.84
CA GLY A 229 -0.67 -22.66 10.28
C GLY A 229 -0.05 -23.94 9.71
N ARG A 230 -0.88 -24.88 9.23
CA ARG A 230 -0.43 -26.15 8.59
C ARG A 230 -0.30 -26.04 7.07
N ILE A 231 -0.65 -24.90 6.48
CA ILE A 231 -0.49 -24.68 5.03
C ILE A 231 1.00 -24.63 4.72
N THR A 232 1.43 -25.49 3.80
CA THR A 232 2.83 -25.58 3.40
C THR A 232 3.14 -24.66 2.22
N VAL A 233 4.41 -24.28 2.07
CA VAL A 233 4.87 -23.48 0.93
C VAL A 233 4.55 -24.16 -0.41
N ARG A 234 4.73 -25.48 -0.50
CA ARG A 234 4.40 -26.26 -1.69
C ARG A 234 2.92 -26.18 -2.08
N GLN A 235 2.01 -26.05 -1.11
CA GLN A 235 0.59 -25.84 -1.40
C GLN A 235 0.32 -24.43 -1.91
N LEU A 236 1.00 -23.42 -1.36
CA LEU A 236 0.86 -22.03 -1.82
C LEU A 236 1.47 -21.81 -3.21
N GLN A 237 2.58 -22.48 -3.54
CA GLN A 237 3.21 -22.40 -4.86
C GLN A 237 2.32 -22.87 -6.01
N ARG A 238 1.27 -23.66 -5.73
CA ARG A 238 0.27 -24.04 -6.74
C ARG A 238 -0.63 -22.88 -7.16
N TRP A 239 -0.75 -21.87 -6.31
CA TRP A 239 -1.56 -20.67 -6.53
C TRP A 239 -0.68 -19.47 -6.89
N ILE A 240 0.48 -19.35 -6.27
CA ILE A 240 1.49 -18.31 -6.55
C ILE A 240 2.80 -19.02 -6.96
N PRO A 241 2.98 -19.34 -8.25
CA PRO A 241 4.17 -20.03 -8.75
C PRO A 241 5.49 -19.30 -8.47
N GLY A 242 5.47 -17.97 -8.42
CA GLY A 242 6.62 -17.11 -8.20
C GLY A 242 6.25 -15.62 -8.32
N PRO A 243 7.22 -14.72 -8.10
CA PRO A 243 7.08 -13.31 -8.44
C PRO A 243 6.66 -13.08 -9.89
N ASP A 244 5.94 -11.99 -10.12
CA ASP A 244 5.57 -11.50 -11.44
C ASP A 244 6.10 -10.07 -11.52
N LEU A 245 6.99 -9.79 -12.46
CA LEU A 245 7.74 -8.54 -12.52
C LEU A 245 7.10 -7.62 -13.57
N PRO A 246 7.01 -6.30 -13.31
CA PRO A 246 6.38 -5.37 -14.25
C PRO A 246 7.06 -5.33 -15.62
N THR A 247 8.36 -5.61 -15.67
CA THR A 247 9.18 -5.65 -16.89
C THR A 247 9.22 -7.04 -17.55
N GLY A 248 8.47 -8.03 -17.05
CA GLY A 248 8.49 -9.40 -17.54
C GLY A 248 9.81 -10.11 -17.25
N GLY A 249 10.42 -10.65 -18.29
CA GLY A 249 11.67 -11.38 -18.29
C GLY A 249 11.52 -12.83 -17.85
N LEU A 250 12.65 -13.53 -17.83
CA LEU A 250 12.76 -14.89 -17.33
C LEU A 250 13.15 -14.87 -15.86
N LEU A 251 12.61 -15.81 -15.09
CA LEU A 251 12.96 -16.03 -13.69
C LEU A 251 13.30 -17.50 -13.45
N TYR A 252 14.53 -17.77 -13.01
CA TYR A 252 14.96 -19.14 -12.73
C TYR A 252 14.46 -19.60 -11.37
N ARG A 253 13.67 -20.67 -11.36
CA ARG A 253 13.17 -21.30 -10.13
C ARG A 253 14.28 -21.98 -9.34
N TYR A 254 15.15 -22.70 -10.04
CA TYR A 254 16.16 -23.54 -9.41
C TYR A 254 17.56 -22.96 -9.57
N ARG A 255 18.37 -23.12 -8.53
CA ARG A 255 19.82 -22.98 -8.61
C ARG A 255 20.45 -24.35 -8.39
N SER A 256 21.43 -24.68 -9.23
CA SER A 256 22.28 -25.85 -9.02
C SER A 256 23.68 -25.40 -8.60
N ASP A 257 24.24 -26.05 -7.58
CA ASP A 257 25.63 -25.90 -7.15
C ASP A 257 26.49 -27.14 -7.51
N GLY A 258 25.99 -27.98 -8.43
CA GLY A 258 26.63 -29.22 -8.88
C GLY A 258 26.21 -30.47 -8.09
N GLU A 259 25.82 -30.33 -6.83
CA GLU A 259 25.42 -31.47 -5.97
C GLU A 259 23.93 -31.42 -5.58
N THR A 260 23.38 -30.21 -5.43
CA THR A 260 21.99 -30.01 -5.02
C THR A 260 21.25 -29.05 -5.95
N ARG A 261 19.95 -29.31 -6.12
CA ARG A 261 19.04 -28.44 -6.88
C ARG A 261 18.10 -27.78 -5.88
N THR A 262 18.31 -26.50 -5.61
CA THR A 262 17.54 -25.74 -4.63
C THR A 262 16.47 -24.91 -5.32
N ASP A 263 15.22 -25.03 -4.88
CA ASP A 263 14.11 -24.19 -5.31
C ASP A 263 14.18 -22.85 -4.59
N MET A 264 14.73 -21.85 -5.28
CA MET A 264 15.02 -20.53 -4.71
C MET A 264 13.73 -19.75 -4.40
N ILE A 265 12.66 -20.00 -5.15
CA ILE A 265 11.34 -19.41 -4.92
C ILE A 265 10.70 -20.03 -3.68
N ALA A 266 10.74 -21.36 -3.54
CA ALA A 266 10.24 -22.03 -2.34
C ALA A 266 11.01 -21.59 -1.08
N GLN A 267 12.33 -21.43 -1.19
CA GLN A 267 13.14 -20.88 -0.11
C GLN A 267 12.69 -19.46 0.26
N ALA A 268 12.52 -18.58 -0.73
CA ALA A 268 12.04 -17.22 -0.54
C ALA A 268 10.70 -17.19 0.22
N TYR A 269 9.77 -18.06 -0.18
CA TYR A 269 8.44 -18.14 0.44
C TYR A 269 8.43 -18.81 1.81
N ALA A 270 9.40 -19.68 2.11
CA ALA A 270 9.51 -20.35 3.40
C ALA A 270 10.13 -19.44 4.47
N THR A 271 11.22 -18.75 4.12
CA THR A 271 12.04 -17.99 5.08
C THR A 271 11.82 -16.49 5.00
N GLY A 272 11.19 -16.01 3.92
CA GLY A 272 11.13 -14.59 3.58
C GLY A 272 12.41 -14.05 2.93
N SER A 273 13.44 -14.88 2.70
CA SER A 273 14.73 -14.42 2.16
C SER A 273 15.34 -15.41 1.17
N SER A 274 15.77 -14.91 0.01
CA SER A 274 16.41 -15.69 -1.04
C SER A 274 17.11 -14.78 -2.05
N THR A 275 17.91 -15.37 -2.93
CA THR A 275 18.48 -14.70 -4.10
C THR A 275 18.02 -15.42 -5.35
N LEU A 276 17.14 -14.78 -6.12
CA LEU A 276 16.66 -15.28 -7.40
C LEU A 276 17.59 -14.84 -8.52
N VAL A 277 17.45 -15.47 -9.69
CA VAL A 277 18.15 -15.06 -10.92
C VAL A 277 17.10 -14.71 -11.94
N SER A 278 17.19 -13.50 -12.49
CA SER A 278 16.35 -13.04 -13.59
C SER A 278 17.20 -12.78 -14.82
N GLU A 279 16.62 -13.04 -15.98
CA GLU A 279 17.28 -12.94 -17.27
C GLU A 279 16.37 -12.23 -18.28
N ALA A 280 16.99 -11.52 -19.20
CA ALA A 280 16.35 -10.85 -20.32
C ALA A 280 15.69 -11.88 -21.26
N LYS A 281 14.53 -11.53 -21.83
CA LYS A 281 13.95 -12.33 -22.91
C LYS A 281 14.64 -11.94 -24.21
N ALA A 282 15.29 -12.90 -24.86
CA ALA A 282 16.05 -12.66 -26.07
C ALA A 282 15.84 -13.77 -27.11
N GLU A 283 15.69 -13.38 -28.36
CA GLU A 283 15.56 -14.32 -29.49
C GLU A 283 16.72 -14.14 -30.47
N VAL A 284 17.18 -15.26 -31.04
CA VAL A 284 18.12 -15.26 -32.16
C VAL A 284 17.31 -15.30 -33.45
N ARG A 285 17.54 -14.35 -34.35
CA ARG A 285 16.92 -14.34 -35.70
C ARG A 285 17.94 -14.24 -36.81
N GLU A 286 17.71 -14.97 -37.88
CA GLU A 286 18.45 -14.76 -39.13
C GLU A 286 17.97 -13.49 -39.82
N ILE A 287 18.89 -12.61 -40.18
CA ILE A 287 18.60 -11.31 -40.83
C ILE A 287 19.01 -11.29 -42.32
N GLY A 288 19.28 -12.47 -42.89
CA GLY A 288 19.64 -12.67 -44.29
C GLY A 288 21.12 -12.43 -44.61
N GLY A 289 21.56 -12.95 -45.76
CA GLY A 289 22.93 -12.81 -46.22
C GLY A 289 23.97 -13.47 -45.30
N GLY A 290 23.59 -14.56 -44.62
CA GLY A 290 24.44 -15.31 -43.69
C GLY A 290 24.76 -14.59 -42.37
N ARG A 291 23.93 -13.60 -41.98
CA ARG A 291 24.04 -12.88 -40.70
C ARG A 291 22.84 -13.20 -39.81
N ALA A 292 23.08 -13.15 -38.51
CA ALA A 292 22.05 -13.27 -37.47
C ALA A 292 22.04 -12.02 -36.59
N ALA A 293 20.98 -11.84 -35.82
CA ALA A 293 20.86 -10.83 -34.79
C ALA A 293 20.29 -11.44 -33.51
N ILE A 294 20.70 -10.90 -32.37
CA ILE A 294 20.08 -11.15 -31.07
C ILE A 294 19.14 -9.99 -30.80
N ILE A 295 17.86 -10.28 -30.59
CA ILE A 295 16.82 -9.29 -30.33
C ILE A 295 16.37 -9.48 -28.88
N VAL A 296 16.53 -8.44 -28.07
CA VAL A 296 16.10 -8.41 -26.67
C VAL A 296 14.80 -7.63 -26.57
N THR A 297 13.77 -8.25 -26.00
CA THR A 297 12.43 -7.67 -25.88
C THR A 297 12.03 -7.33 -24.45
N GLU A 298 12.66 -7.98 -23.46
CA GLU A 298 12.39 -7.75 -22.02
C GLU A 298 13.70 -7.80 -21.23
N LEU A 299 13.82 -6.99 -20.18
CA LEU A 299 15.00 -6.90 -19.33
C LEU A 299 14.65 -7.26 -17.88
N PRO A 300 15.64 -7.75 -17.10
CA PRO A 300 15.42 -8.00 -15.68
C PRO A 300 14.93 -6.76 -14.93
N PHE A 301 14.12 -6.98 -13.88
CA PHE A 301 13.51 -5.90 -13.12
C PHE A 301 14.52 -4.92 -12.53
N GLN A 302 14.31 -3.62 -12.79
CA GLN A 302 15.18 -2.50 -12.39
C GLN A 302 16.56 -2.47 -13.06
N VAL A 303 16.71 -3.11 -14.22
CA VAL A 303 17.89 -2.95 -15.10
C VAL A 303 17.59 -1.88 -16.16
N LEU A 304 18.53 -0.96 -16.36
CA LEU A 304 18.43 0.07 -17.38
C LEU A 304 19.05 -0.44 -18.68
N LYS A 305 18.38 -0.22 -19.81
CA LYS A 305 18.89 -0.58 -21.14
C LYS A 305 20.25 0.07 -21.43
N ASN A 306 20.40 1.36 -21.11
CA ASN A 306 21.63 2.11 -21.38
C ASN A 306 22.87 1.50 -20.72
N THR A 307 22.76 0.93 -19.52
CA THR A 307 23.92 0.31 -18.85
C THR A 307 24.43 -0.93 -19.59
N ILE A 308 23.55 -1.65 -20.28
CA ILE A 308 23.91 -2.79 -21.13
C ILE A 308 24.61 -2.29 -22.40
N LEU A 309 24.03 -1.29 -23.08
CA LEU A 309 24.57 -0.71 -24.31
C LEU A 309 25.98 -0.12 -24.08
N GLU A 310 26.15 0.66 -23.02
CA GLU A 310 27.44 1.24 -22.61
C GLU A 310 28.47 0.14 -22.28
N ARG A 311 28.05 -0.92 -21.58
CA ARG A 311 28.95 -2.03 -21.23
C ARG A 311 29.46 -2.75 -22.47
N VAL A 312 28.58 -3.01 -23.45
CA VAL A 312 28.96 -3.65 -24.72
C VAL A 312 29.88 -2.76 -25.54
N ALA A 313 29.60 -1.44 -25.59
CA ALA A 313 30.44 -0.48 -26.31
C ALA A 313 31.84 -0.32 -25.69
N ALA A 314 31.94 -0.37 -24.35
CA ALA A 314 33.19 -0.16 -23.62
C ALA A 314 34.17 -1.36 -23.69
N ASP A 315 33.68 -2.58 -23.89
CA ASP A 315 34.45 -3.82 -23.76
C ASP A 315 34.36 -4.70 -25.03
N LYS A 316 34.71 -4.12 -26.19
CA LYS A 316 34.64 -4.80 -27.50
C LYS A 316 35.45 -6.11 -27.56
N ALA A 317 36.51 -6.21 -26.76
CA ALA A 317 37.33 -7.42 -26.67
C ALA A 317 36.59 -8.59 -26.01
N ARG A 318 35.69 -8.31 -25.05
CA ARG A 318 34.85 -9.33 -24.41
C ARG A 318 33.67 -9.74 -25.30
N PHE A 319 33.06 -8.80 -26.00
CA PHE A 319 31.86 -9.02 -26.83
C PHE A 319 32.18 -9.12 -28.33
N THR A 320 33.16 -9.96 -28.69
CA THR A 320 33.52 -10.17 -30.11
C THR A 320 32.37 -10.82 -30.89
N GLY A 321 32.23 -10.45 -32.16
CA GLY A 321 31.17 -10.99 -33.03
C GLY A 321 29.92 -10.13 -33.11
N ILE A 322 29.82 -9.04 -32.33
CA ILE A 322 28.80 -8.00 -32.48
C ILE A 322 29.30 -6.98 -33.50
N ALA A 323 28.57 -6.82 -34.60
CA ALA A 323 28.86 -5.88 -35.67
C ALA A 323 28.28 -4.50 -35.38
N ASP A 324 27.04 -4.44 -34.89
CA ASP A 324 26.29 -3.22 -34.62
C ASP A 324 25.31 -3.42 -33.46
N VAL A 325 24.95 -2.33 -32.78
CA VAL A 325 23.97 -2.33 -31.68
C VAL A 325 22.98 -1.20 -31.91
N ARG A 326 21.70 -1.53 -31.95
CA ARG A 326 20.62 -0.57 -32.16
C ARG A 326 19.54 -0.70 -31.11
N ASP A 327 19.03 0.45 -30.69
CA ASP A 327 17.82 0.54 -29.91
C ASP A 327 16.66 0.91 -30.83
N GLU A 328 15.81 -0.08 -31.11
CA GLU A 328 14.61 0.03 -31.94
C GLU A 328 13.35 0.07 -31.07
N SER A 329 13.49 0.41 -29.78
CA SER A 329 12.37 0.52 -28.85
C SER A 329 11.45 1.67 -29.24
N ASP A 330 10.15 1.44 -29.16
CA ASP A 330 9.12 2.43 -29.46
C ASP A 330 8.01 2.39 -28.39
N TYR A 331 6.86 3.03 -28.69
CA TYR A 331 5.73 3.07 -27.77
C TYR A 331 4.97 1.73 -27.67
N HIS A 332 5.22 0.77 -28.56
CA HIS A 332 4.64 -0.58 -28.52
C HIS A 332 5.49 -1.55 -27.70
N GLY A 333 6.77 -1.28 -27.52
CA GLY A 333 7.62 -2.10 -26.66
C GLY A 333 9.11 -1.86 -26.82
N MET A 334 9.87 -2.54 -25.96
CA MET A 334 11.33 -2.51 -26.03
C MET A 334 11.84 -3.47 -27.10
N ARG A 335 12.85 -3.01 -27.85
CA ARG A 335 13.52 -3.83 -28.86
C ARG A 335 14.98 -3.40 -29.00
N VAL A 336 15.88 -4.15 -28.40
CA VAL A 336 17.34 -3.93 -28.56
C VAL A 336 17.90 -4.98 -29.50
N VAL A 337 18.57 -4.55 -30.56
CA VAL A 337 19.10 -5.41 -31.61
C VAL A 337 20.63 -5.40 -31.58
N PHE A 338 21.22 -6.57 -31.38
CA PHE A 338 22.65 -6.80 -31.56
C PHE A 338 22.86 -7.54 -32.88
N GLU A 339 23.31 -6.85 -33.91
CA GLU A 339 23.66 -7.50 -35.18
C GLU A 339 24.98 -8.24 -35.06
N LEU A 340 25.03 -9.46 -35.60
CA LEU A 340 26.22 -10.30 -35.52
C LEU A 340 27.02 -10.28 -36.83
N THR A 341 28.34 -10.43 -36.70
CA THR A 341 29.23 -10.63 -37.85
C THR A 341 28.96 -11.98 -38.52
N ARG A 342 29.34 -12.14 -39.80
CA ARG A 342 29.19 -13.44 -40.48
C ARG A 342 30.07 -14.52 -39.84
N GLY A 343 29.53 -15.73 -39.70
CA GLY A 343 30.29 -16.91 -39.28
C GLY A 343 30.56 -17.03 -37.77
N VAL A 344 29.95 -16.18 -36.93
CA VAL A 344 29.93 -16.40 -35.48
C VAL A 344 28.70 -17.20 -35.08
N ASP A 345 28.85 -18.04 -34.06
CA ASP A 345 27.71 -18.71 -33.43
C ASP A 345 26.91 -17.68 -32.61
N PRO A 346 25.62 -17.45 -32.93
CA PRO A 346 24.79 -16.52 -32.18
C PRO A 346 24.61 -16.91 -30.70
N GLN A 347 24.60 -18.21 -30.38
CA GLN A 347 24.43 -18.67 -29.01
C GLN A 347 25.65 -18.32 -28.15
N ASP A 348 26.86 -18.51 -28.68
CA ASP A 348 28.10 -18.10 -28.01
C ASP A 348 28.14 -16.59 -27.72
N VAL A 349 27.60 -15.76 -28.62
CA VAL A 349 27.50 -14.31 -28.40
C VAL A 349 26.46 -13.99 -27.32
N LEU A 350 25.29 -14.65 -27.36
CA LEU A 350 24.24 -14.48 -26.37
C LEU A 350 24.72 -14.85 -24.96
N GLU A 351 25.40 -15.98 -24.80
CA GLU A 351 25.97 -16.40 -23.52
C GLU A 351 26.97 -15.38 -22.96
N ARG A 352 27.81 -14.81 -23.83
CA ARG A 352 28.75 -13.75 -23.43
C ARG A 352 28.03 -12.47 -23.03
N LEU A 353 26.96 -12.09 -23.72
CA LEU A 353 26.10 -10.96 -23.33
C LEU A 353 25.47 -11.22 -21.95
N LEU A 354 24.89 -12.40 -21.73
CA LEU A 354 24.28 -12.79 -20.46
C LEU A 354 25.29 -12.81 -19.32
N ALA A 355 26.49 -13.37 -19.53
CA ALA A 355 27.54 -13.44 -18.52
C ALA A 355 28.28 -12.10 -18.29
N GLY A 356 28.24 -11.19 -19.27
CA GLY A 356 29.02 -9.95 -19.27
C GLY A 356 28.24 -8.67 -19.03
N THR A 357 26.92 -8.74 -18.98
CA THR A 357 26.04 -7.58 -18.80
C THR A 357 24.96 -7.88 -17.75
N GLN A 358 24.12 -6.90 -17.46
CA GLN A 358 22.96 -7.08 -16.58
C GLN A 358 21.76 -7.74 -17.29
N MET A 359 21.92 -8.25 -18.52
CA MET A 359 20.91 -9.10 -19.15
C MET A 359 20.65 -10.37 -18.35
N ARG A 360 21.60 -10.84 -17.52
CA ARG A 360 21.34 -11.79 -16.43
C ARG A 360 21.71 -11.13 -15.10
N ALA A 361 20.80 -11.08 -14.16
CA ALA A 361 20.96 -10.37 -12.90
C ALA A 361 20.50 -11.20 -11.70
N SER A 362 21.19 -11.02 -10.58
CA SER A 362 20.72 -11.53 -9.28
C SER A 362 19.66 -10.59 -8.70
N LEU A 363 18.53 -11.13 -8.32
CA LEU A 363 17.45 -10.42 -7.63
C LEU A 363 17.38 -10.88 -6.18
N SER A 364 17.74 -9.98 -5.26
CA SER A 364 17.55 -10.25 -3.83
C SER A 364 16.07 -10.18 -3.46
N TYR A 365 15.61 -11.13 -2.67
CA TYR A 365 14.28 -11.16 -2.06
C TYR A 365 14.44 -11.11 -0.55
N SER A 366 13.80 -10.14 0.10
CA SER A 366 13.76 -9.96 1.54
C SER A 366 12.39 -9.40 1.94
N ALA A 367 11.55 -10.27 2.50
CA ALA A 367 10.19 -10.02 2.94
C ALA A 367 10.11 -9.42 4.35
N MET A 368 10.91 -8.38 4.57
CA MET A 368 10.88 -7.59 5.80
C MET A 368 9.69 -6.62 5.76
N ALA A 369 8.87 -6.61 6.81
CA ALA A 369 7.79 -5.64 6.97
C ALA A 369 7.55 -5.32 8.45
N LEU A 370 6.86 -4.22 8.72
CA LEU A 370 6.45 -3.86 10.07
C LEU A 370 5.21 -4.66 10.48
N VAL A 371 5.30 -5.30 11.64
CA VAL A 371 4.21 -6.06 12.27
C VAL A 371 3.95 -5.45 13.64
N ARG A 372 2.69 -5.32 14.01
CA ARG A 372 2.30 -4.85 15.34
C ARG A 372 2.11 -6.02 16.29
N VAL A 373 2.92 -6.07 17.34
CA VAL A 373 2.83 -7.07 18.41
C VAL A 373 2.69 -6.32 19.73
N GLY A 374 1.58 -6.55 20.46
CA GLY A 374 1.30 -5.84 21.71
C GLY A 374 1.21 -4.31 21.56
N GLY A 375 0.75 -3.83 20.40
CA GLY A 375 0.64 -2.39 20.10
C GLY A 375 1.92 -1.75 19.56
N VAL A 376 3.06 -2.44 19.64
CA VAL A 376 4.37 -1.93 19.18
C VAL A 376 4.65 -2.45 17.78
N ALA A 377 5.06 -1.56 16.87
CA ALA A 377 5.52 -1.94 15.54
C ALA A 377 6.97 -2.46 15.62
N GLN A 378 7.23 -3.61 15.02
CA GLN A 378 8.56 -4.21 14.94
C GLN A 378 8.81 -4.81 13.55
N PRO A 379 10.06 -4.76 13.05
CA PRO A 379 10.41 -5.36 11.77
C PRO A 379 10.50 -6.89 11.88
N GLU A 380 9.83 -7.61 11.00
CA GLU A 380 9.87 -9.07 10.91
C GLU A 380 10.09 -9.54 9.48
N CYS A 381 10.86 -10.62 9.31
CA CYS A 381 11.00 -11.33 8.04
C CYS A 381 9.87 -12.34 7.91
N LEU A 382 9.00 -12.17 6.91
CA LEU A 382 7.74 -12.90 6.80
C LEU A 382 7.80 -13.96 5.70
N SER A 383 7.30 -15.16 6.01
CA SER A 383 7.00 -16.17 4.99
C SER A 383 5.81 -15.73 4.12
N LEU A 384 5.63 -16.34 2.94
CA LEU A 384 4.47 -16.07 2.09
C LEU A 384 3.15 -16.35 2.82
N ARG A 385 3.10 -17.44 3.58
CA ARG A 385 1.94 -17.78 4.41
C ARG A 385 1.64 -16.66 5.40
N ASP A 386 2.67 -16.16 6.06
CA ASP A 386 2.55 -15.16 7.11
C ASP A 386 2.10 -13.79 6.57
N LEU A 387 2.51 -13.43 5.33
CA LEU A 387 2.01 -12.27 4.60
C LEU A 387 0.51 -12.40 4.28
N LEU A 388 0.10 -13.53 3.70
CA LEU A 388 -1.31 -13.79 3.36
C LEU A 388 -2.21 -13.80 4.61
N VAL A 389 -1.76 -14.44 5.69
CA VAL A 389 -2.52 -14.51 6.95
C VAL A 389 -2.67 -13.13 7.58
N ARG A 390 -1.61 -12.31 7.62
CA ARG A 390 -1.67 -10.95 8.17
C ARG A 390 -2.62 -10.05 7.37
N PHE A 391 -2.60 -10.16 6.04
CA PHE A 391 -3.55 -9.42 5.21
C PHE A 391 -5.00 -9.83 5.50
N ILE A 392 -5.29 -11.13 5.61
CA ILE A 392 -6.63 -11.61 5.95
C ILE A 392 -7.06 -11.17 7.35
N GLU A 393 -6.15 -11.19 8.34
CA GLU A 393 -6.41 -10.68 9.68
C GLU A 393 -6.78 -9.19 9.67
N HIS A 394 -6.04 -8.38 8.90
CA HIS A 394 -6.36 -6.97 8.70
C HIS A 394 -7.73 -6.76 8.05
N ARG A 395 -8.03 -7.48 6.96
CA ARG A 395 -9.35 -7.41 6.31
C ARG A 395 -10.48 -7.78 7.25
N LEU A 396 -10.28 -8.79 8.09
CA LEU A 396 -11.29 -9.22 9.06
C LEU A 396 -11.54 -8.16 10.13
N ASP A 397 -10.50 -7.47 10.60
CA ASP A 397 -10.67 -6.33 11.52
C ASP A 397 -11.43 -5.18 10.85
N VAL A 398 -11.03 -4.79 9.64
CA VAL A 398 -11.71 -3.75 8.84
C VAL A 398 -13.18 -4.08 8.63
N ILE A 399 -13.52 -5.32 8.25
CA ILE A 399 -14.90 -5.75 8.03
C ILE A 399 -15.70 -5.70 9.33
N VAL A 400 -15.14 -6.16 10.45
CA VAL A 400 -15.81 -6.11 11.75
C VAL A 400 -16.08 -4.67 12.17
N ARG A 401 -15.09 -3.78 12.04
CA ARG A 401 -15.24 -2.36 12.38
C ARG A 401 -16.26 -1.65 11.49
N ARG A 402 -16.17 -1.83 10.17
CA ARG A 402 -17.15 -1.30 9.21
C ARG A 402 -18.57 -1.77 9.53
N SER A 403 -18.74 -3.06 9.81
CA SER A 403 -20.05 -3.66 10.10
C SER A 403 -20.61 -3.18 11.43
N ARG A 404 -19.77 -2.93 12.44
CA ARG A 404 -20.19 -2.31 13.71
C ARG A 404 -20.65 -0.87 13.51
N HIS A 405 -19.87 -0.09 12.76
CA HIS A 405 -20.21 1.29 12.43
C HIS A 405 -21.56 1.37 11.69
N GLU A 406 -21.77 0.49 10.71
CA GLU A 406 -23.03 0.38 9.99
C GLU A 406 -24.19 -0.06 10.90
N LEU A 407 -23.95 -1.07 11.75
CA LEU A 407 -24.95 -1.60 12.69
C LEU A 407 -25.42 -0.53 13.68
N GLU A 408 -24.52 0.27 14.24
CA GLU A 408 -24.86 1.36 15.14
C GLU A 408 -25.75 2.40 14.46
N ARG A 409 -25.41 2.79 13.22
CA ARG A 409 -26.22 3.73 12.42
C ARG A 409 -27.57 3.14 12.05
N ALA A 410 -27.60 1.88 11.64
CA ALA A 410 -28.83 1.18 11.27
C ALA A 410 -29.77 1.04 12.47
N ARG A 411 -29.26 0.63 13.65
CA ARG A 411 -30.03 0.56 14.90
C ARG A 411 -30.54 1.94 15.34
N ALA A 412 -29.68 2.97 15.29
CA ALA A 412 -30.10 4.33 15.64
C ALA A 412 -31.21 4.83 14.71
N ARG A 413 -31.11 4.55 13.40
CA ARG A 413 -32.16 4.91 12.44
C ARG A 413 -33.43 4.12 12.63
N LEU A 414 -33.34 2.80 12.81
CA LEU A 414 -34.47 1.90 13.07
C LEU A 414 -35.25 2.37 14.30
N HIS A 415 -34.55 2.67 15.39
CA HIS A 415 -35.12 3.21 16.62
C HIS A 415 -35.94 4.48 16.37
N ILE A 416 -35.45 5.41 15.54
CA ILE A 416 -36.20 6.62 15.18
C ILE A 416 -37.42 6.30 14.32
N VAL A 417 -37.28 5.44 13.31
CA VAL A 417 -38.38 5.06 12.41
C VAL A 417 -39.51 4.38 13.18
N GLU A 418 -39.20 3.51 14.14
CA GLU A 418 -40.19 2.89 15.02
C GLU A 418 -40.98 3.93 15.83
N GLY A 419 -40.29 4.93 16.39
CA GLY A 419 -40.95 6.02 17.12
C GLY A 419 -41.86 6.87 16.22
N LEU A 420 -41.44 7.14 14.99
CA LEU A 420 -42.26 7.85 14.00
C LEU A 420 -43.51 7.05 13.61
N LEU A 421 -43.38 5.74 13.41
CA LEU A 421 -44.53 4.86 13.11
C LEU A 421 -45.52 4.82 14.27
N VAL A 422 -45.06 4.68 15.51
CA VAL A 422 -45.91 4.76 16.71
C VAL A 422 -46.63 6.10 16.80
N ALA A 423 -45.96 7.21 16.47
CA ALA A 423 -46.59 8.54 16.46
C ALA A 423 -47.63 8.70 15.33
N LEU A 424 -47.40 8.08 14.17
CA LEU A 424 -48.33 8.11 13.04
C LEU A 424 -49.57 7.23 13.28
N ASP A 425 -49.46 6.20 14.13
CA ASP A 425 -50.58 5.33 14.49
C ASP A 425 -51.63 6.07 15.36
N ASP A 426 -51.21 7.06 16.16
CA ASP A 426 -52.10 7.90 17.00
C ASP A 426 -51.75 9.39 16.87
N ILE A 427 -51.82 9.90 15.63
CA ILE A 427 -51.38 11.26 15.31
C ILE A 427 -52.22 12.33 16.02
N ASP A 428 -53.52 12.09 16.21
CA ASP A 428 -54.41 13.06 16.85
C ASP A 428 -54.02 13.28 18.32
N ALA A 429 -53.66 12.20 19.04
CA ALA A 429 -53.14 12.32 20.40
C ALA A 429 -51.80 13.06 20.43
N VAL A 430 -50.90 12.77 19.48
CA VAL A 430 -49.61 13.46 19.36
C VAL A 430 -49.80 14.96 19.15
N VAL A 431 -50.65 15.36 18.20
CA VAL A 431 -50.96 16.78 17.93
C VAL A 431 -51.59 17.44 19.14
N ALA A 432 -52.50 16.76 19.85
CA ALA A 432 -53.12 17.28 21.07
C ALA A 432 -52.10 17.51 22.19
N ILE A 433 -51.15 16.58 22.39
CA ILE A 433 -50.08 16.72 23.38
C ILE A 433 -49.18 17.91 23.06
N ILE A 434 -48.81 18.07 21.79
CA ILE A 434 -47.95 19.17 21.33
C ILE A 434 -48.67 20.51 21.52
N ARG A 435 -49.93 20.63 21.06
CA ARG A 435 -50.72 21.87 21.17
C ARG A 435 -51.02 22.30 22.60
N ARG A 436 -51.12 21.36 23.55
CA ARG A 436 -51.35 21.66 24.98
C ARG A 436 -50.06 22.03 25.72
N SER A 437 -48.90 21.80 25.12
CA SER A 437 -47.60 22.06 25.74
C SER A 437 -47.14 23.49 25.44
N GLN A 438 -46.73 24.24 26.47
CA GLN A 438 -46.30 25.63 26.32
C GLN A 438 -44.89 25.78 25.71
N ARG A 439 -44.04 24.75 25.85
CA ARG A 439 -42.65 24.73 25.37
C ARG A 439 -42.33 23.40 24.72
N ALA A 440 -41.38 23.40 23.78
CA ALA A 440 -40.91 22.20 23.10
C ALA A 440 -40.40 21.12 24.07
N GLU A 441 -39.68 21.52 25.12
CA GLU A 441 -39.20 20.61 26.16
C GLU A 441 -40.37 19.93 26.92
N THR A 442 -41.41 20.70 27.25
CA THR A 442 -42.61 20.15 27.88
C THR A 442 -43.34 19.19 26.94
N ALA A 443 -43.43 19.51 25.65
CA ALA A 443 -44.01 18.63 24.64
C ALA A 443 -43.23 17.31 24.54
N ARG A 444 -41.90 17.38 24.46
CA ARG A 444 -41.02 16.22 24.44
C ARG A 444 -41.24 15.31 25.65
N ASN A 445 -41.20 15.87 26.86
CA ASN A 445 -41.37 15.10 28.10
C ASN A 445 -42.78 14.48 28.21
N ASN A 446 -43.80 15.14 27.65
CA ASN A 446 -45.15 14.58 27.58
C ASN A 446 -45.27 13.45 26.56
N LEU A 447 -44.65 13.59 25.38
CA LEU A 447 -44.61 12.54 24.35
C LEU A 447 -43.89 11.29 24.87
N VAL A 448 -42.72 11.46 25.49
CA VAL A 448 -41.95 10.38 26.14
C VAL A 448 -42.83 9.60 27.12
N ARG A 449 -43.50 10.29 28.04
CA ARG A 449 -44.35 9.65 29.06
C ARG A 449 -45.58 8.97 28.46
N ARG A 450 -46.23 9.60 27.48
CA ARG A 450 -47.53 9.13 26.98
C ARG A 450 -47.40 8.00 25.97
N LEU A 451 -46.42 8.08 25.08
CA LEU A 451 -46.15 7.08 24.04
C LEU A 451 -45.14 6.02 24.49
N LYS A 452 -44.52 6.17 25.67
CA LYS A 452 -43.47 5.28 26.19
C LYS A 452 -42.28 5.14 25.22
N ILE A 453 -41.92 6.26 24.60
CA ILE A 453 -40.82 6.37 23.63
C ILE A 453 -39.62 7.06 24.27
N THR A 454 -38.44 6.97 23.64
CA THR A 454 -37.24 7.65 24.13
C THR A 454 -37.24 9.14 23.79
N GLU A 455 -36.37 9.91 24.46
CA GLU A 455 -36.20 11.34 24.15
C GLU A 455 -35.80 11.59 22.70
N ALA A 456 -34.97 10.73 22.11
CA ALA A 456 -34.55 10.82 20.72
C ALA A 456 -35.73 10.62 19.75
N GLN A 457 -36.60 9.64 20.01
CA GLN A 457 -37.83 9.43 19.24
C GLN A 457 -38.77 10.62 19.39
N ALA A 458 -38.98 11.12 20.61
CA ALA A 458 -39.83 12.29 20.86
C ALA A 458 -39.31 13.55 20.15
N ALA A 459 -37.99 13.77 20.13
CA ALA A 459 -37.38 14.87 19.37
C ALA A 459 -37.64 14.72 17.86
N ALA A 460 -37.43 13.53 17.30
CA ALA A 460 -37.70 13.26 15.89
C ALA A 460 -39.17 13.45 15.50
N ILE A 461 -40.11 13.12 16.40
CA ILE A 461 -41.55 13.37 16.21
C ILE A 461 -41.85 14.87 16.19
N LEU A 462 -41.24 15.67 17.08
CA LEU A 462 -41.43 17.12 17.10
C LEU A 462 -40.88 17.79 15.84
N GLU A 463 -39.82 17.25 15.26
CA GLU A 463 -39.22 17.73 14.01
C GLU A 463 -39.90 17.17 12.75
N MET A 464 -40.89 16.29 12.91
CA MET A 464 -41.57 15.63 11.79
C MET A 464 -42.36 16.65 10.94
N PRO A 465 -42.07 16.78 9.63
CA PRO A 465 -42.84 17.66 8.75
C PRO A 465 -44.26 17.13 8.52
N LEU A 466 -45.26 18.01 8.47
CA LEU A 466 -46.68 17.64 8.24
C LEU A 466 -46.92 16.79 6.97
N LYS A 467 -46.08 16.92 5.94
CA LYS A 467 -46.15 16.07 4.74
C LYS A 467 -45.98 14.58 5.02
N ARG A 468 -45.28 14.21 6.12
CA ARG A 468 -45.06 12.81 6.54
C ARG A 468 -46.33 12.12 7.02
N LEU A 469 -47.42 12.86 7.24
CA LEU A 469 -48.72 12.31 7.63
C LEU A 469 -49.47 11.64 6.47
N ALA A 470 -49.04 11.84 5.22
CA ALA A 470 -49.66 11.20 4.07
C ALA A 470 -49.53 9.67 4.15
N SER A 471 -50.55 8.95 3.69
CA SER A 471 -50.58 7.47 3.74
C SER A 471 -49.39 6.81 3.02
N LEU A 472 -48.95 7.40 1.91
CA LEU A 472 -47.76 6.95 1.17
C LEU A 472 -46.47 7.10 1.98
N GLU A 473 -46.34 8.16 2.78
CA GLU A 473 -45.16 8.38 3.62
C GLU A 473 -45.10 7.40 4.80
N ARG A 474 -46.25 7.07 5.40
CA ARG A 474 -46.33 6.01 6.41
C ARG A 474 -45.90 4.66 5.83
N ARG A 475 -46.35 4.32 4.63
CA ARG A 475 -45.93 3.08 3.95
C ARG A 475 -44.42 3.05 3.70
N ARG A 476 -43.84 4.16 3.21
CA ARG A 476 -42.39 4.29 3.01
C ARG A 476 -41.60 4.10 4.31
N LEU A 477 -42.08 4.63 5.43
CA LEU A 477 -41.45 4.43 6.73
C LEU A 477 -41.55 2.96 7.20
N ALA A 478 -42.67 2.28 6.93
CA ALA A 478 -42.80 0.86 7.24
C ALA A 478 -41.83 0.00 6.40
N GLU A 479 -41.73 0.28 5.10
CA GLU A 479 -40.77 -0.37 4.20
C GLU A 479 -39.31 -0.08 4.63
N GLU A 480 -39.00 1.16 5.05
CA GLU A 480 -37.70 1.53 5.62
C GLU A 480 -37.39 0.76 6.91
N ARG A 481 -38.36 0.64 7.83
CA ARG A 481 -38.22 -0.15 9.05
C ARG A 481 -37.87 -1.60 8.74
N ASP A 482 -38.61 -2.23 7.84
CA ASP A 482 -38.44 -3.65 7.54
C ASP A 482 -37.08 -3.91 6.88
N ALA A 483 -36.63 -3.02 5.99
CA ALA A 483 -35.30 -3.08 5.40
C ALA A 483 -34.18 -2.87 6.45
N LEU A 484 -34.34 -1.91 7.36
CA LEU A 484 -33.38 -1.67 8.44
C LEU A 484 -33.31 -2.83 9.42
N ALA A 485 -34.44 -3.41 9.80
CA ALA A 485 -34.49 -4.58 10.68
C ALA A 485 -33.77 -5.77 10.05
N ALA A 486 -34.06 -6.08 8.78
CA ALA A 486 -33.36 -7.14 8.05
C ALA A 486 -31.84 -6.88 7.97
N ARG A 487 -31.43 -5.62 7.74
CA ARG A 487 -30.02 -5.26 7.70
C ARG A 487 -29.33 -5.36 9.06
N VAL A 488 -30.01 -4.99 10.14
CA VAL A 488 -29.53 -5.16 11.52
C VAL A 488 -29.30 -6.64 11.81
N ASP A 489 -30.26 -7.50 11.50
CA ASP A 489 -30.16 -8.95 11.71
C ASP A 489 -28.99 -9.56 10.92
N GLU A 490 -28.81 -9.13 9.66
CA GLU A 490 -27.68 -9.56 8.82
C GLU A 490 -26.32 -9.15 9.41
N LEU A 491 -26.18 -7.89 9.84
CA LEU A 491 -24.96 -7.37 10.44
C LEU A 491 -24.64 -8.04 11.78
N GLU A 492 -25.65 -8.30 12.60
CA GLU A 492 -25.49 -9.05 13.85
C GLU A 492 -25.02 -10.48 13.59
N GLY A 493 -25.61 -11.16 12.60
CA GLY A 493 -25.19 -12.49 12.17
C GLY A 493 -23.74 -12.51 11.67
N LEU A 494 -23.35 -11.51 10.87
CA LEU A 494 -21.97 -11.34 10.38
C LEU A 494 -20.98 -11.15 11.54
N LEU A 495 -21.31 -10.28 12.50
CA LEU A 495 -20.44 -9.99 13.64
C LEU A 495 -20.31 -11.19 14.59
N ALA A 496 -21.35 -12.02 14.71
CA ALA A 496 -21.34 -13.22 15.55
C ALA A 496 -20.58 -14.40 14.93
N SER A 497 -20.42 -14.44 13.60
CA SER A 497 -19.86 -15.60 12.89
C SER A 497 -18.54 -15.29 12.19
N ARG A 498 -17.45 -15.87 12.70
CA ARG A 498 -16.14 -15.81 12.02
C ARG A 498 -16.18 -16.42 10.61
N SER A 499 -17.04 -17.41 10.39
CA SER A 499 -17.21 -18.01 9.06
C SER A 499 -17.87 -17.05 8.09
N ALA A 500 -18.87 -16.28 8.53
CA ALA A 500 -19.52 -15.27 7.70
C ALA A 500 -18.54 -14.15 7.34
N GLN A 501 -17.73 -13.69 8.31
CA GLN A 501 -16.68 -12.68 8.07
C GLN A 501 -15.68 -13.14 7.02
N LEU A 502 -15.26 -14.41 7.08
CA LEU A 502 -14.35 -14.99 6.10
C LEU A 502 -14.98 -15.11 4.71
N GLU A 503 -16.30 -15.39 4.62
CA GLU A 503 -16.96 -15.42 3.32
C GLU A 503 -17.02 -14.02 2.70
N VAL A 504 -17.27 -12.97 3.48
CA VAL A 504 -17.18 -11.58 2.99
C VAL A 504 -15.77 -11.26 2.47
N VAL A 505 -14.71 -11.67 3.18
CA VAL A 505 -13.32 -11.52 2.68
C VAL A 505 -13.15 -12.21 1.33
N ILE A 506 -13.68 -13.42 1.20
CA ILE A 506 -13.57 -14.23 -0.02
C ILE A 506 -14.36 -13.59 -1.18
N GLU A 507 -15.58 -13.12 -0.94
CA GLU A 507 -16.42 -12.45 -1.93
C GLU A 507 -15.78 -11.16 -2.42
N GLU A 508 -15.35 -10.28 -1.51
CA GLU A 508 -14.64 -9.05 -1.87
C GLU A 508 -13.34 -9.37 -2.64
N THR A 509 -12.60 -10.41 -2.26
CA THR A 509 -11.36 -10.81 -2.97
C THR A 509 -11.65 -11.30 -4.39
N ARG A 510 -12.73 -12.08 -4.59
CA ARG A 510 -13.16 -12.54 -5.92
C ARG A 510 -13.63 -11.38 -6.80
N GLU A 511 -14.32 -10.40 -6.22
CA GLU A 511 -14.72 -9.18 -6.92
C GLU A 511 -13.49 -8.43 -7.45
N ILE A 512 -12.46 -8.24 -6.61
CA ILE A 512 -11.21 -7.60 -7.03
C ILE A 512 -10.54 -8.39 -8.16
N LYS A 513 -10.42 -9.71 -8.01
CA LYS A 513 -9.86 -10.57 -9.06
C LYS A 513 -10.60 -10.41 -10.39
N ALA A 514 -11.94 -10.46 -10.36
CA ALA A 514 -12.75 -10.39 -11.56
C ALA A 514 -12.62 -9.06 -12.32
N ARG A 515 -12.29 -7.97 -11.63
CA ARG A 515 -12.18 -6.64 -12.23
C ARG A 515 -10.76 -6.28 -12.67
N TYR A 516 -9.73 -6.79 -11.99
CA TYR A 516 -8.37 -6.25 -12.10
C TYR A 516 -7.28 -7.30 -12.35
N ALA A 517 -7.61 -8.59 -12.42
CA ALA A 517 -6.60 -9.61 -12.72
C ALA A 517 -6.07 -9.44 -14.16
N GLU A 518 -4.76 -9.49 -14.30
CA GLU A 518 -4.05 -9.47 -15.58
C GLU A 518 -3.29 -10.79 -15.77
N PRO A 519 -3.00 -11.21 -17.02
CA PRO A 519 -2.09 -12.31 -17.30
C PRO A 519 -0.70 -12.08 -16.68
N ARG A 520 -0.01 -13.17 -16.38
CA ARG A 520 1.38 -13.12 -15.89
C ARG A 520 2.28 -12.56 -16.99
N ARG A 521 3.29 -11.76 -16.60
CA ARG A 521 4.31 -11.21 -17.51
C ARG A 521 5.62 -11.98 -17.42
N THR A 522 6.05 -12.35 -16.22
CA THR A 522 7.33 -13.06 -16.02
C THR A 522 7.21 -14.56 -16.28
N VAL A 523 8.07 -15.10 -17.13
CA VAL A 523 8.14 -16.55 -17.40
C VAL A 523 9.05 -17.23 -16.39
N ILE A 524 8.55 -18.26 -15.70
CA ILE A 524 9.32 -19.00 -14.68
C ILE A 524 9.91 -20.27 -15.31
N VAL A 525 11.24 -20.34 -15.37
CA VAL A 525 11.97 -21.45 -16.00
C VAL A 525 12.69 -22.30 -14.97
N ASP A 526 12.80 -23.59 -15.25
CA ASP A 526 13.33 -24.58 -14.33
C ASP A 526 14.85 -24.84 -14.48
N GLY A 527 15.48 -24.43 -15.59
CA GLY A 527 16.90 -24.71 -15.89
C GLY A 527 17.46 -23.96 -17.12
N GLU A 528 18.69 -24.30 -17.54
CA GLU A 528 19.51 -23.54 -18.50
C GLU A 528 18.92 -23.36 -19.91
N ALA A 529 18.03 -24.25 -20.36
CA ALA A 529 17.28 -24.11 -21.63
C ALA A 529 16.13 -23.07 -21.56
N GLY A 530 16.24 -22.07 -20.68
CA GLY A 530 15.17 -21.12 -20.36
C GLY A 530 14.68 -20.30 -21.55
N GLN A 531 15.58 -19.94 -22.48
CA GLN A 531 15.22 -19.17 -23.68
C GLN A 531 14.41 -20.01 -24.68
N GLU A 532 14.75 -21.28 -24.87
CA GLU A 532 14.01 -22.19 -25.77
C GLU A 532 12.62 -22.50 -25.21
N ALA A 533 12.50 -22.69 -23.89
CA ALA A 533 11.22 -22.92 -23.22
C ALA A 533 10.29 -21.69 -23.32
N ALA A 534 10.82 -20.48 -23.17
CA ALA A 534 10.04 -19.25 -23.29
C ALA A 534 9.51 -19.01 -24.72
N ALA A 535 10.30 -19.36 -25.75
CA ALA A 535 9.87 -19.25 -27.14
C ALA A 535 8.71 -20.20 -27.49
N LEU A 536 8.58 -21.33 -26.80
CA LEU A 536 7.48 -22.29 -26.96
C LEU A 536 6.17 -21.81 -26.32
N GLU A 537 6.21 -21.09 -25.19
CA GLU A 537 5.02 -20.55 -24.54
C GLU A 537 4.38 -19.43 -25.38
N ASP A 538 5.18 -18.52 -25.96
CA ASP A 538 4.68 -17.44 -26.83
C ASP A 538 3.92 -17.96 -28.07
N LEU A 539 4.34 -19.10 -28.62
CA LEU A 539 3.67 -19.74 -29.76
C LEU A 539 2.32 -20.36 -29.40
N THR A 540 2.14 -20.75 -28.13
CA THR A 540 0.87 -21.30 -27.64
C THR A 540 -0.16 -20.24 -27.25
N GLU A 541 0.28 -19.04 -26.87
CA GLU A 541 -0.64 -17.91 -26.60
C GLU A 541 -1.09 -17.18 -27.88
N ALA A 542 -0.33 -17.28 -28.97
CA ALA A 542 -0.66 -16.68 -30.27
C ALA A 542 -1.61 -17.53 -31.15
N ALA A 543 -1.98 -18.73 -30.71
CA ALA A 543 -2.87 -19.69 -31.39
C ALA A 543 -4.21 -19.83 -30.66
#